data_AF-A0A3D4V391-F1
#
_entry.id   AF-A0A3D4V391-F1
#
_cell.length_a   1.000
_cell.length_b   1.000
_cell.length_c   1.000
_cell.angle_alpha   90.00
_cell.angle_beta   90.00
_cell.angle_gamma   90.00
#
_symmetry.space_group_name_H-M   'P 1'
#
loop_
_entity.id
_entity.type
_entity.pdbx_description
1 polymer ?
#
loop_
_entity_poly.entity_id
_entity_poly.type
_entity_poly.pdbx_seq_one_letter_code
_entity_poly.pdbx_strand_id
1 'polypeptide(L)'
;KSGGAHLYLFTKEYVSAKDMQTKLSEMATAIGYPKAEVFPKQIELYQREGEEKRDTGSWINLPYHGRSRYGINELGNALSLEEFLSHYDTLVVGALKSIKTDFKNEVIKDGPPCLQILTEQGVSDGSRNNALFNVGVYYRKADPDSFKELIEDYNRSYITPPLKSDEVLIVIKQVSQSDGNGAPKYMYRCTQPPIESLCNKRLCKKRKFGIGSEGDRDHPVYSDLKVYKSDPPRYFLNVDDRRIEIANTEDLMTHKKIIQACLEQLNTGIMNMSSAEWNQTYSSLFESISIDYPPEEVTKKGEFKELLEEFCLHQGEALTIADIFLGKSYTEDGFTYFALKDLMDHLKRNDFKETRPWVTMRLKEEYDADDLIRTIKNTRVRLWKIKQLTIDEVELEVPEMKQQKDLEEDIPF
;
A
#
# COMPACT_ATOMS: atom_id res chain seq x y z
N LYS A 1 -14.10 9.76 -17.03
CA LYS A 1 -14.30 11.06 -16.34
C LYS A 1 -13.23 12.09 -16.70
N SER A 2 -11.98 11.68 -16.99
CA SER A 2 -10.85 12.57 -17.34
C SER A 2 -10.41 12.54 -18.81
N GLY A 3 -11.03 11.75 -19.69
CA GLY A 3 -10.61 11.63 -21.10
C GLY A 3 -9.27 10.90 -21.32
N GLY A 4 -8.70 10.29 -20.27
CA GLY A 4 -7.46 9.52 -20.37
C GLY A 4 -7.64 8.15 -21.02
N ALA A 5 -6.57 7.62 -21.59
CA ALA A 5 -6.49 6.27 -22.15
C ALA A 5 -5.91 5.29 -21.12
N HIS A 6 -6.36 4.04 -21.16
CA HIS A 6 -5.71 2.93 -20.45
C HIS A 6 -4.93 2.09 -21.45
N LEU A 7 -3.71 1.73 -21.08
CA LEU A 7 -2.88 0.80 -21.84
C LEU A 7 -2.81 -0.51 -21.08
N TYR A 8 -3.19 -1.60 -21.73
CA TYR A 8 -3.17 -2.94 -21.16
C TYR A 8 -2.04 -3.74 -21.80
N LEU A 9 -1.28 -4.44 -20.97
CA LEU A 9 -0.33 -5.44 -21.40
C LEU A 9 -0.86 -6.83 -21.07
N PHE A 10 -1.03 -7.66 -22.09
CA PHE A 10 -1.51 -9.03 -21.94
C PHE A 10 -0.37 -10.03 -22.07
N THR A 11 -0.34 -11.01 -21.17
CA THR A 11 0.67 -12.07 -21.12
C THR A 11 -0.01 -13.43 -21.29
N LYS A 12 0.64 -14.37 -21.98
CA LYS A 12 0.13 -15.75 -22.15
C LYS A 12 0.27 -16.59 -20.87
N GLU A 13 1.37 -16.39 -20.15
CA GLU A 13 1.68 -17.08 -18.91
C GLU A 13 1.52 -16.13 -17.72
N TYR A 14 1.24 -16.68 -16.54
CA TYR A 14 1.21 -15.90 -15.31
C TYR A 14 2.59 -15.28 -15.03
N VAL A 15 2.60 -14.00 -14.70
CA VAL A 15 3.79 -13.25 -14.35
C VAL A 15 3.64 -12.65 -12.95
N SER A 16 4.75 -12.45 -12.26
CA SER A 16 4.71 -11.78 -10.96
C SER A 16 4.20 -10.34 -11.11
N ALA A 17 3.42 -9.87 -10.15
CA ALA A 17 2.93 -8.49 -10.15
C ALA A 17 4.10 -7.48 -10.15
N LYS A 18 5.20 -7.81 -9.50
CA LYS A 18 6.46 -7.04 -9.52
C LYS A 18 7.04 -6.90 -10.93
N ASP A 19 7.14 -8.00 -11.69
CA ASP A 19 7.68 -7.97 -13.05
C ASP A 19 6.76 -7.20 -13.99
N MET A 20 5.45 -7.38 -13.85
CA MET A 20 4.44 -6.64 -14.61
C MET A 20 4.54 -5.14 -14.32
N GLN A 21 4.56 -4.72 -13.06
CA GLN A 21 4.72 -3.30 -12.68
C GLN A 21 6.01 -2.70 -13.24
N THR A 22 7.12 -3.45 -13.13
CA THR A 22 8.42 -3.02 -13.66
C THR A 22 8.34 -2.77 -15.16
N LYS A 23 7.78 -3.73 -15.91
CA LYS A 23 7.69 -3.62 -17.37
C LYS A 23 6.72 -2.51 -17.81
N LEU A 24 5.58 -2.37 -17.15
CA LEU A 24 4.62 -1.29 -17.43
C LEU A 24 5.22 0.09 -17.13
N SER A 25 6.01 0.23 -16.06
CA SER A 25 6.73 1.47 -15.76
C SER A 25 7.79 1.80 -16.81
N GLU A 26 8.51 0.79 -17.32
CA GLU A 26 9.43 0.93 -18.44
C GLU A 26 8.69 1.37 -19.71
N MET A 27 7.57 0.73 -20.04
CA MET A 27 6.74 1.08 -21.19
C MET A 27 6.16 2.50 -21.08
N ALA A 28 5.64 2.87 -19.91
CA ALA A 28 5.10 4.21 -19.65
C ALA A 28 6.16 5.28 -19.87
N THR A 29 7.40 5.00 -19.46
CA THR A 29 8.54 5.87 -19.73
C THR A 29 8.81 5.91 -21.23
N ALA A 30 8.81 4.75 -21.92
CA ALA A 30 9.09 4.60 -23.35
C ALA A 30 8.15 5.44 -24.24
N ILE A 31 6.89 5.56 -23.85
CA ILE A 31 5.88 6.35 -24.56
C ILE A 31 5.83 7.83 -24.12
N GLY A 32 6.71 8.27 -23.21
CA GLY A 32 6.78 9.65 -22.75
C GLY A 32 5.85 10.01 -21.57
N TYR A 33 5.23 9.03 -20.92
CA TYR A 33 4.34 9.21 -19.76
C TYR A 33 4.83 8.47 -18.50
N PRO A 34 6.04 8.74 -17.98
CA PRO A 34 6.63 8.00 -16.86
C PRO A 34 5.87 8.13 -15.53
N LYS A 35 4.95 9.10 -15.42
CA LYS A 35 4.06 9.29 -14.27
C LYS A 35 2.71 8.60 -14.41
N ALA A 36 2.48 7.88 -15.51
CA ALA A 36 1.25 7.12 -15.68
C ALA A 36 1.07 6.15 -14.50
N GLU A 37 -0.18 6.03 -14.03
CA GLU A 37 -0.52 5.03 -13.03
C GLU A 37 -0.29 3.63 -13.59
N VAL A 38 0.39 2.80 -12.81
CA VAL A 38 0.62 1.39 -13.15
C VAL A 38 -0.20 0.49 -12.22
N PHE A 39 -0.78 -0.55 -12.80
CA PHE A 39 -1.51 -1.61 -12.12
C PHE A 39 -0.91 -2.98 -12.50
N PRO A 40 -0.94 -4.00 -11.62
CA PRO A 40 -1.52 -4.02 -10.27
C PRO A 40 -0.80 -3.06 -9.31
N LYS A 41 -1.47 -2.58 -8.25
CA LYS A 41 -0.85 -1.66 -7.27
C LYS A 41 0.03 -2.40 -6.27
N GLN A 42 -0.43 -3.56 -5.85
CA GLN A 42 0.26 -4.46 -4.95
C GLN A 42 1.21 -5.37 -5.75
N ILE A 43 2.40 -5.61 -5.20
CA ILE A 43 3.33 -6.63 -5.72
C ILE A 43 3.01 -8.02 -5.14
N GLU A 44 2.37 -8.07 -3.97
CA GLU A 44 1.98 -9.29 -3.27
C GLU A 44 0.67 -9.04 -2.49
N LEU A 45 -0.14 -10.08 -2.37
CA LEU A 45 -1.29 -10.10 -1.46
C LEU A 45 -0.91 -10.91 -0.25
N TYR A 46 -1.07 -10.34 0.94
CA TYR A 46 -0.75 -11.03 2.17
C TYR A 46 -1.87 -12.02 2.54
N GLN A 47 -1.47 -13.15 3.11
CA GLN A 47 -2.34 -14.11 3.77
C GLN A 47 -1.68 -14.45 5.09
N ARG A 48 -2.36 -14.26 6.21
CA ARG A 48 -1.84 -14.73 7.50
C ARG A 48 -1.90 -16.24 7.56
N GLU A 49 -0.93 -16.80 8.27
CA GLU A 49 -0.92 -18.22 8.60
C GLU A 49 -2.16 -18.54 9.46
N GLY A 50 -3.03 -19.43 8.97
CA GLY A 50 -4.31 -19.77 9.61
C GLY A 50 -5.54 -19.02 9.10
N GLU A 51 -5.40 -18.00 8.24
CA GLU A 51 -6.55 -17.30 7.64
C GLU A 51 -6.86 -17.84 6.23
N GLU A 52 -8.13 -18.20 5.95
CA GLU A 52 -8.54 -18.64 4.61
C GLU A 52 -8.60 -17.49 3.58
N LYS A 53 -8.79 -16.25 4.06
CA LYS A 53 -8.95 -15.08 3.19
C LYS A 53 -7.62 -14.35 2.98
N ARG A 54 -7.29 -14.12 1.71
CA ARG A 54 -6.20 -13.23 1.29
C ARG A 54 -6.66 -11.79 1.32
N ASP A 55 -5.70 -10.90 1.54
CA ASP A 55 -5.79 -9.48 1.20
C ASP A 55 -6.48 -9.25 -0.15
N THR A 56 -7.38 -8.28 -0.21
CA THR A 56 -7.98 -7.83 -1.47
C THR A 56 -7.02 -6.95 -2.26
N GLY A 57 -6.82 -7.27 -3.54
CA GLY A 57 -6.03 -6.44 -4.46
C GLY A 57 -6.79 -5.20 -4.93
N SER A 58 -6.04 -4.18 -5.36
CA SER A 58 -6.62 -3.02 -6.04
C SER A 58 -7.24 -3.45 -7.36
N TRP A 59 -8.44 -2.96 -7.64
CA TRP A 59 -9.17 -3.28 -8.86
C TRP A 59 -8.90 -2.24 -9.95
N ILE A 60 -8.95 -2.69 -11.20
CA ILE A 60 -9.04 -1.83 -12.38
C ILE A 60 -10.23 -2.28 -13.21
N ASN A 61 -10.92 -1.36 -13.86
CA ASN A 61 -12.00 -1.72 -14.78
C ASN A 61 -11.42 -2.50 -15.96
N LEU A 62 -12.08 -3.57 -16.40
CA LEU A 62 -11.73 -4.25 -17.65
C LEU A 62 -12.22 -3.44 -18.86
N PRO A 63 -11.54 -3.56 -20.02
CA PRO A 63 -12.10 -3.15 -21.30
C PRO A 63 -13.50 -3.76 -21.48
N TYR A 64 -14.41 -3.03 -22.11
CA TYR A 64 -15.81 -3.44 -22.38
C TYR A 64 -16.70 -3.62 -21.14
N HIS A 65 -16.22 -3.25 -19.95
CA HIS A 65 -17.09 -3.12 -18.79
C HIS A 65 -17.92 -1.82 -18.85
N GLY A 66 -19.17 -1.92 -19.32
CA GLY A 66 -20.09 -0.81 -19.55
C GLY A 66 -20.15 -0.36 -21.03
N ARG A 67 -20.72 0.81 -21.32
CA ARG A 67 -20.97 1.27 -22.71
C ARG A 67 -19.91 2.19 -23.32
N SER A 68 -18.95 2.69 -22.55
CA SER A 68 -18.02 3.75 -22.98
C SER A 68 -16.54 3.36 -22.93
N ARG A 69 -16.24 2.07 -22.70
CA ARG A 69 -14.88 1.56 -22.53
C ARG A 69 -14.60 0.53 -23.61
N TYR A 70 -14.15 0.99 -24.77
CA TYR A 70 -13.80 0.14 -25.90
C TYR A 70 -12.31 0.30 -26.22
N GLY A 71 -11.71 -0.74 -26.82
CA GLY A 71 -10.39 -0.63 -27.43
C GLY A 71 -10.45 0.23 -28.68
N ILE A 72 -9.33 0.86 -29.02
CA ILE A 72 -9.15 1.58 -30.28
C ILE A 72 -8.07 0.88 -31.10
N ASN A 73 -8.24 0.86 -32.42
CA ASN A 73 -7.19 0.41 -33.33
C ASN A 73 -6.21 1.54 -33.69
N GLU A 74 -5.22 1.22 -34.53
CA GLU A 74 -4.19 2.17 -34.97
C GLU A 74 -4.74 3.40 -35.72
N LEU A 75 -5.97 3.29 -36.26
CA LEU A 75 -6.67 4.38 -36.95
C LEU A 75 -7.54 5.21 -35.99
N GLY A 76 -7.59 4.86 -34.70
CA GLY A 76 -8.41 5.52 -33.69
C GLY A 76 -9.89 5.11 -33.70
N ASN A 77 -10.27 4.08 -34.45
CA ASN A 77 -11.64 3.60 -34.51
C ASN A 77 -11.96 2.68 -33.32
N ALA A 78 -13.17 2.82 -32.80
CA ALA A 78 -13.69 1.97 -31.73
C ALA A 78 -13.84 0.52 -32.22
N LEU A 79 -13.26 -0.42 -31.47
CA LEU A 79 -13.40 -1.85 -31.73
C LEU A 79 -14.62 -2.42 -30.98
N SER A 80 -15.32 -3.36 -31.58
CA SER A 80 -16.24 -4.29 -30.89
C SER A 80 -15.47 -5.25 -29.97
N LEU A 81 -16.20 -6.00 -29.13
CA LEU A 81 -15.57 -6.99 -28.23
C LEU A 81 -14.91 -8.12 -29.03
N GLU A 82 -15.57 -8.59 -30.08
CA GLU A 82 -15.09 -9.67 -30.95
C GLU A 82 -13.82 -9.24 -31.72
N GLU A 83 -13.80 -8.01 -32.23
CA GLU A 83 -12.61 -7.45 -32.88
C GLU A 83 -11.46 -7.26 -31.89
N PHE A 84 -11.76 -6.83 -30.66
CA PHE A 84 -10.75 -6.71 -29.60
C PHE A 84 -10.13 -8.05 -29.24
N LEU A 85 -10.94 -9.11 -29.07
CA LEU A 85 -10.43 -10.45 -28.78
C LEU A 85 -9.57 -10.99 -29.94
N SER A 86 -9.95 -10.69 -31.19
CA SER A 86 -9.15 -11.06 -32.36
C SER A 86 -7.81 -10.30 -32.39
N HIS A 87 -7.78 -9.04 -31.95
CA HIS A 87 -6.53 -8.27 -31.80
C HIS A 87 -5.68 -8.77 -30.61
N TYR A 88 -6.33 -9.24 -29.53
CA TYR A 88 -5.62 -9.79 -28.39
C TYR A 88 -4.71 -10.96 -28.81
N ASP A 89 -5.20 -11.88 -29.63
CA ASP A 89 -4.44 -13.07 -30.03
C ASP A 89 -3.16 -12.73 -30.81
N THR A 90 -3.12 -11.58 -31.47
CA THR A 90 -1.95 -11.10 -32.22
C THR A 90 -0.99 -10.27 -31.36
N LEU A 91 -1.48 -9.66 -30.28
CA LEU A 91 -0.71 -8.73 -29.44
C LEU A 91 -0.26 -9.31 -28.10
N VAL A 92 -0.88 -10.41 -27.64
CA VAL A 92 -0.52 -11.05 -26.38
C VAL A 92 0.93 -11.55 -26.41
N VAL A 93 1.71 -11.16 -25.40
CA VAL A 93 3.13 -11.53 -25.34
C VAL A 93 3.35 -12.83 -24.57
N GLY A 94 4.32 -13.63 -25.00
CA GLY A 94 4.74 -14.82 -24.25
C GLY A 94 5.49 -14.44 -22.96
N ALA A 95 6.65 -13.80 -23.12
CA ALA A 95 7.50 -13.38 -22.00
C ALA A 95 7.68 -11.86 -21.96
N LEU A 96 7.51 -11.23 -20.80
CA LEU A 96 7.70 -9.77 -20.61
C LEU A 96 9.06 -9.27 -21.08
N LYS A 97 10.11 -10.09 -20.95
CA LYS A 97 11.48 -9.75 -21.37
C LYS A 97 11.62 -9.54 -22.89
N SER A 98 10.69 -10.05 -23.69
CA SER A 98 10.69 -9.86 -25.15
C SER A 98 10.33 -8.43 -25.56
N ILE A 99 9.64 -7.69 -24.68
CA ILE A 99 9.24 -6.31 -24.93
C ILE A 99 10.45 -5.40 -24.77
N LYS A 100 10.91 -4.87 -25.90
CA LYS A 100 11.97 -3.86 -25.95
C LYS A 100 11.38 -2.50 -25.62
N THR A 101 11.88 -1.90 -24.55
CA THR A 101 11.49 -0.56 -24.07
C THR A 101 12.68 0.39 -24.11
N ASP A 102 13.76 0.01 -24.79
CA ASP A 102 14.97 0.82 -24.88
C ASP A 102 14.76 2.00 -25.82
N PHE A 103 15.04 3.18 -25.29
CA PHE A 103 15.17 4.40 -26.07
C PHE A 103 16.44 4.30 -26.92
N LYS A 104 16.32 4.51 -28.23
CA LYS A 104 17.50 4.75 -29.07
C LYS A 104 17.96 6.19 -28.89
N ASN A 105 18.51 6.50 -27.71
CA ASN A 105 19.11 7.81 -27.46
C ASN A 105 20.63 7.65 -27.38
N GLU A 106 21.31 7.95 -28.50
CA GLU A 106 22.77 7.91 -28.59
C GLU A 106 23.45 9.07 -27.85
N VAL A 107 22.72 10.16 -27.59
CA VAL A 107 23.23 11.39 -26.95
C VAL A 107 23.40 11.18 -25.44
N ILE A 108 22.37 10.64 -24.80
CA ILE A 108 22.32 10.34 -23.36
C ILE A 108 22.36 8.82 -23.16
N LYS A 109 23.41 8.18 -23.68
CA LYS A 109 23.61 6.74 -23.62
C LYS A 109 23.78 6.25 -22.18
N ASP A 110 23.00 5.23 -21.80
CA ASP A 110 22.97 4.66 -20.44
C ASP A 110 22.73 5.69 -19.31
N GLY A 111 22.20 6.87 -19.66
CA GLY A 111 21.88 7.94 -18.73
C GLY A 111 20.45 7.87 -18.19
N PRO A 112 20.06 8.85 -17.35
CA PRO A 112 18.71 8.93 -16.80
C PRO A 112 17.63 8.96 -17.90
N PRO A 113 16.54 8.19 -17.77
CA PRO A 113 15.48 8.14 -18.77
C PRO A 113 14.78 9.49 -18.96
N CYS A 114 14.67 10.30 -17.89
CA CYS A 114 14.12 11.64 -17.97
C CYS A 114 14.92 12.55 -18.91
N LEU A 115 16.26 12.41 -18.93
CA LEU A 115 17.11 13.18 -19.83
C LEU A 115 17.00 12.67 -21.26
N GLN A 116 16.91 11.36 -21.47
CA GLN A 116 16.69 10.78 -22.79
C GLN A 116 15.41 11.29 -23.44
N ILE A 117 14.29 11.27 -22.71
CA ILE A 117 13.00 11.80 -23.18
C ILE A 117 13.12 13.31 -23.47
N LEU A 118 13.76 14.05 -22.57
CA LEU A 118 13.90 15.50 -22.71
C LEU A 118 14.75 15.90 -23.92
N THR A 119 15.79 15.13 -24.24
CA THR A 119 16.61 15.34 -25.44
C THR A 119 15.80 15.13 -26.72
N GLU A 120 14.93 14.12 -26.75
CA GLU A 120 14.07 13.82 -27.91
C GLU A 120 12.96 14.86 -28.10
N GLN A 121 12.33 15.31 -27.00
CA GLN A 121 11.25 16.30 -27.04
C GLN A 121 11.75 17.74 -27.23
N GLY A 122 13.01 18.01 -26.89
CA GLY A 122 13.58 19.34 -26.82
C GLY A 122 13.21 20.07 -25.52
N VAL A 123 14.02 21.06 -25.15
CA VAL A 123 13.81 21.86 -23.94
C VAL A 123 13.23 23.23 -24.29
N SER A 124 12.00 23.49 -23.85
CA SER A 124 11.30 24.77 -24.04
C SER A 124 11.66 25.81 -22.96
N ASP A 125 11.22 27.06 -23.19
CA ASP A 125 11.54 28.20 -22.32
C ASP A 125 11.02 28.03 -20.88
N GLY A 126 11.73 28.60 -19.90
CA GLY A 126 11.40 28.57 -18.47
C GLY A 126 12.05 27.45 -17.64
N SER A 127 12.56 26.38 -18.28
CA SER A 127 13.17 25.21 -17.58
C SER A 127 14.58 24.84 -18.08
N ARG A 128 15.16 25.66 -18.96
CA ARG A 128 16.41 25.41 -19.68
C ARG A 128 17.64 25.25 -18.79
N ASN A 129 17.82 26.14 -17.82
CA ASN A 129 18.95 26.10 -16.90
C ASN A 129 18.97 24.81 -16.05
N ASN A 130 17.81 24.38 -15.55
CA ASN A 130 17.73 23.15 -14.77
C ASN A 130 17.90 21.89 -15.63
N ALA A 131 17.37 21.90 -16.85
CA ALA A 131 17.61 20.83 -17.82
C ALA A 131 19.11 20.67 -18.13
N LEU A 132 19.78 21.76 -18.51
CA LEU A 132 21.21 21.75 -18.83
C LEU A 132 22.06 21.33 -17.63
N PHE A 133 21.67 21.74 -16.42
CA PHE A 133 22.35 21.32 -15.19
C PHE A 133 22.33 19.80 -15.01
N ASN A 134 21.17 19.16 -15.18
CA ASN A 134 21.06 17.71 -15.04
C ASN A 134 21.82 16.97 -16.16
N VAL A 135 21.80 17.50 -17.39
CA VAL A 135 22.63 16.99 -18.49
C VAL A 135 24.11 17.11 -18.15
N GLY A 136 24.54 18.21 -17.54
CA GLY A 136 25.91 18.38 -17.08
C GLY A 136 26.31 17.39 -15.99
N VAL A 137 25.41 17.06 -15.04
CA VAL A 137 25.65 15.98 -14.06
C VAL A 137 25.86 14.65 -14.77
N TYR A 138 25.05 14.34 -15.80
CA TYR A 138 25.23 13.15 -16.62
C TYR A 138 26.59 13.12 -17.32
N TYR A 139 26.96 14.19 -18.04
CA TYR A 139 28.25 14.21 -18.74
C TYR A 139 29.43 14.15 -17.78
N ARG A 140 29.34 14.77 -16.60
CA ARG A 140 30.39 14.64 -15.58
C ARG A 140 30.55 13.19 -15.10
N LYS A 141 29.49 12.39 -15.09
CA LYS A 141 29.55 10.95 -14.78
C LYS A 141 30.02 10.11 -15.98
N ALA A 142 29.60 10.46 -17.19
CA ALA A 142 29.82 9.67 -18.39
C ALA A 142 31.18 9.92 -19.06
N ASP A 143 31.63 11.16 -19.06
CA ASP A 143 32.89 11.63 -19.66
C ASP A 143 33.46 12.80 -18.82
N PRO A 144 34.16 12.50 -17.72
CA PRO A 144 34.68 13.51 -16.80
C PRO A 144 35.73 14.46 -17.40
N ASP A 145 36.34 14.08 -18.52
CA ASP A 145 37.40 14.87 -19.16
C ASP A 145 36.82 15.91 -20.12
N SER A 146 35.79 15.52 -20.89
CA SER A 146 35.18 16.37 -21.93
C SER A 146 33.81 16.96 -21.55
N PHE A 147 33.30 16.74 -20.33
CA PHE A 147 31.94 17.16 -19.96
C PHE A 147 31.63 18.64 -20.20
N LYS A 148 32.61 19.53 -20.11
CA LYS A 148 32.40 20.98 -20.30
C LYS A 148 32.03 21.30 -21.75
N GLU A 149 32.77 20.74 -22.69
CA GLU A 149 32.52 20.88 -24.13
C GLU A 149 31.18 20.24 -24.51
N LEU A 150 30.92 19.03 -23.98
CA LEU A 150 29.66 18.32 -24.20
C LEU A 150 28.43 19.09 -23.69
N ILE A 151 28.55 19.82 -22.58
CA ILE A 151 27.48 20.71 -22.08
C ILE A 151 27.19 21.84 -23.07
N GLU A 152 28.23 22.47 -23.62
CA GLU A 152 28.08 23.56 -24.59
C GLU A 152 27.42 23.04 -25.89
N ASP A 153 27.89 21.91 -26.40
CA ASP A 153 27.36 21.27 -27.59
C ASP A 153 25.89 20.86 -27.41
N TYR A 154 25.55 20.34 -26.23
CA TYR A 154 24.18 20.00 -25.90
C TYR A 154 23.27 21.23 -25.89
N ASN A 155 23.71 22.33 -25.27
CA ASN A 155 22.95 23.57 -25.24
C ASN A 155 22.67 24.12 -26.65
N ARG A 156 23.65 24.03 -27.56
CA ARG A 156 23.49 24.48 -28.95
C ARG A 156 22.56 23.58 -29.77
N SER A 157 22.56 22.28 -29.48
CA SER A 157 21.90 21.27 -30.31
C SER A 157 20.47 20.93 -29.87
N TYR A 158 20.19 20.97 -28.56
CA TYR A 158 18.95 20.42 -27.99
C TYR A 158 18.12 21.41 -27.14
N ILE A 159 18.64 22.61 -26.87
CA ILE A 159 17.93 23.64 -26.11
C ILE A 159 17.47 24.75 -27.04
N THR A 160 16.17 25.04 -27.06
CA THR A 160 15.58 26.07 -27.94
C THR A 160 14.73 27.07 -27.14
N PRO A 161 15.09 28.37 -27.13
CA PRO A 161 16.35 28.94 -27.63
C PRO A 161 17.54 28.57 -26.71
N PRO A 162 18.77 28.45 -27.26
CA PRO A 162 19.95 28.14 -26.46
C PRO A 162 20.16 29.15 -25.32
N LEU A 163 20.72 28.68 -24.20
CA LEU A 163 21.16 29.54 -23.11
C LEU A 163 22.33 30.42 -23.55
N LYS A 164 22.45 31.61 -22.95
CA LYS A 164 23.59 32.50 -23.20
C LYS A 164 24.88 31.93 -22.62
N SER A 165 26.03 32.32 -23.16
CA SER A 165 27.34 31.82 -22.72
C SER A 165 27.56 31.98 -21.21
N ASP A 166 27.18 33.10 -20.61
CA ASP A 166 27.34 33.34 -19.17
C ASP A 166 26.50 32.35 -18.33
N GLU A 167 25.29 32.00 -18.78
CA GLU A 167 24.43 31.02 -18.11
C GLU A 167 25.03 29.60 -18.19
N VAL A 168 25.56 29.23 -19.36
CA VAL A 168 26.23 27.94 -19.57
C VAL A 168 27.47 27.82 -18.69
N LEU A 169 28.29 28.88 -18.61
CA LEU A 169 29.48 28.92 -17.75
C LEU A 169 29.12 28.79 -16.26
N ILE A 170 28.00 29.36 -15.81
CA ILE A 170 27.48 29.17 -14.45
C ILE A 170 27.14 27.70 -14.21
N VAL A 171 26.44 27.05 -15.14
CA VAL A 171 26.09 25.62 -15.04
C VAL A 171 27.36 24.77 -14.96
N ILE A 172 28.32 24.98 -15.87
CA ILE A 172 29.61 24.28 -15.88
C ILE A 172 30.33 24.45 -14.54
N LYS A 173 30.38 25.67 -14.01
CA LYS A 173 31.00 25.96 -12.70
C LYS A 173 30.31 25.22 -11.57
N GLN A 174 28.98 25.17 -11.55
CA GLN A 174 28.22 24.44 -10.52
C GLN A 174 28.50 22.94 -10.62
N VAL A 175 28.34 22.37 -11.82
CA VAL A 175 28.56 20.94 -12.09
C VAL A 175 30.00 20.53 -11.78
N SER A 176 30.99 21.41 -11.93
CA SER A 176 32.40 21.12 -11.62
C SER A 176 32.73 21.07 -10.13
N GLN A 177 31.84 21.51 -9.22
CA GLN A 177 32.17 21.59 -7.79
C GLN A 177 32.33 20.19 -7.19
N SER A 178 33.38 20.00 -6.40
CA SER A 178 33.54 18.83 -5.53
C SER A 178 33.32 19.20 -4.06
N ASP A 179 32.94 18.21 -3.26
CA ASP A 179 32.89 18.34 -1.80
C ASP A 179 34.29 18.19 -1.17
N GLY A 180 34.36 18.25 0.16
CA GLY A 180 35.62 18.16 0.91
C GLY A 180 36.37 16.83 0.76
N ASN A 181 35.73 15.80 0.20
CA ASN A 181 36.30 14.48 -0.04
C ASN A 181 36.62 14.26 -1.52
N GLY A 182 36.49 15.28 -2.37
CA GLY A 182 36.76 15.22 -3.80
C GLY A 182 35.61 14.67 -4.64
N ALA A 183 34.51 14.23 -4.03
CA ALA A 183 33.35 13.69 -4.74
C ALA A 183 32.51 14.82 -5.37
N PRO A 184 31.76 14.56 -6.47
CA PRO A 184 30.84 15.53 -7.05
C PRO A 184 29.87 16.10 -6.02
N LYS A 185 29.87 17.44 -5.86
CA LYS A 185 29.08 18.13 -4.83
C LYS A 185 27.57 18.06 -5.10
N TYR A 186 27.17 18.10 -6.36
CA TYR A 186 25.76 18.14 -6.75
C TYR A 186 25.36 16.91 -7.56
N MET A 187 24.12 16.50 -7.33
CA MET A 187 23.48 15.36 -7.98
C MET A 187 22.32 15.81 -8.87
N TYR A 188 21.67 14.86 -9.53
CA TYR A 188 20.45 15.12 -10.31
C TYR A 188 19.36 15.79 -9.47
N ARG A 189 18.75 16.84 -10.02
CA ARG A 189 17.64 17.59 -9.41
C ARG A 189 16.30 16.99 -9.84
N CYS A 190 16.05 15.75 -9.41
CA CYS A 190 14.91 14.93 -9.85
C CYS A 190 13.54 15.51 -9.49
N THR A 191 13.47 16.41 -8.52
CA THR A 191 12.23 17.02 -8.00
C THR A 191 12.01 18.44 -8.50
N GLN A 192 12.75 18.86 -9.54
CA GLN A 192 12.66 20.20 -10.10
C GLN A 192 12.22 20.13 -11.57
N PRO A 193 11.32 21.03 -12.05
CA PRO A 193 10.97 21.12 -13.46
C PRO A 193 12.21 21.36 -14.35
N PRO A 194 12.33 20.70 -15.53
CA PRO A 194 11.33 19.85 -16.17
C PRO A 194 11.51 18.36 -15.82
N ILE A 195 12.44 18.02 -14.92
CA ILE A 195 12.81 16.63 -14.63
C ILE A 195 11.70 15.92 -13.85
N GLU A 196 11.02 16.62 -12.94
CA GLU A 196 10.04 16.01 -12.03
C GLU A 196 8.94 15.24 -12.77
N SER A 197 8.45 15.76 -13.90
CA SER A 197 7.35 15.19 -14.69
C SER A 197 7.81 14.00 -15.53
N LEU A 198 9.10 13.93 -15.84
CA LEU A 198 9.71 12.87 -16.64
C LEU A 198 10.45 11.82 -15.78
N CYS A 199 10.52 12.04 -14.46
CA CYS A 199 11.35 11.23 -13.58
C CYS A 199 10.72 9.85 -13.31
N ASN A 200 11.42 8.80 -13.75
CA ASN A 200 11.25 7.42 -13.30
C ASN A 200 12.48 6.97 -12.50
N LYS A 201 12.42 7.12 -11.16
CA LYS A 201 13.53 6.74 -10.26
C LYS A 201 13.89 5.26 -10.34
N ARG A 202 12.87 4.38 -10.42
CA ARG A 202 13.07 2.92 -10.48
C ARG A 202 13.89 2.50 -11.70
N LEU A 203 13.56 3.05 -12.87
CA LEU A 203 14.36 2.80 -14.08
C LEU A 203 15.71 3.51 -14.01
N CYS A 204 15.78 4.73 -13.48
CA CYS A 204 17.01 5.49 -13.37
C CYS A 204 18.07 4.77 -12.52
N LYS A 205 17.69 4.13 -11.39
CA LYS A 205 18.62 3.34 -10.55
C LYS A 205 19.29 2.19 -11.30
N LYS A 206 18.69 1.67 -12.37
CA LYS A 206 19.24 0.60 -13.19
C LYS A 206 20.20 1.11 -14.28
N ARG A 207 20.29 2.42 -14.49
CA ARG A 207 21.12 3.04 -15.52
C ARG A 207 22.55 3.23 -15.01
N LYS A 208 23.54 2.99 -15.87
CA LYS A 208 24.97 3.12 -15.53
C LYS A 208 25.31 4.51 -14.97
N PHE A 209 24.74 5.54 -15.58
CA PHE A 209 24.96 6.94 -15.17
C PHE A 209 23.74 7.53 -14.45
N GLY A 210 22.89 6.67 -13.87
CA GLY A 210 21.68 7.07 -13.16
C GLY A 210 21.92 7.58 -11.74
N ILE A 211 20.87 7.54 -10.94
CA ILE A 211 20.91 7.81 -9.49
C ILE A 211 21.29 6.55 -8.72
N GLY A 212 21.84 6.69 -7.52
CA GLY A 212 22.16 5.57 -6.64
C GLY A 212 23.47 4.85 -6.98
N SER A 213 24.33 5.46 -7.81
CA SER A 213 25.70 5.00 -8.01
C SER A 213 26.54 5.20 -6.74
N GLU A 214 27.67 4.52 -6.61
CA GLU A 214 28.56 4.64 -5.44
C GLU A 214 28.89 6.12 -5.14
N GLY A 215 28.46 6.64 -3.99
CA GLY A 215 28.56 8.05 -3.60
C GLY A 215 27.27 8.89 -3.71
N ASP A 216 26.20 8.38 -4.33
CA ASP A 216 24.89 9.03 -4.37
C ASP A 216 24.13 8.83 -3.05
N ARG A 217 23.63 9.92 -2.46
CA ARG A 217 22.78 9.90 -1.26
C ARG A 217 21.30 9.72 -1.64
N ASP A 218 20.97 8.71 -2.44
CA ASP A 218 19.58 8.46 -2.85
C ASP A 218 18.81 7.63 -1.81
N HIS A 219 17.53 7.93 -1.67
CA HIS A 219 16.62 7.18 -0.80
C HIS A 219 15.91 6.07 -1.61
N PRO A 220 15.45 4.99 -0.96
CA PRO A 220 14.65 3.98 -1.64
C PRO A 220 13.31 4.57 -2.10
N VAL A 221 12.68 3.91 -3.08
CA VAL A 221 11.34 4.28 -3.55
C VAL A 221 10.31 3.67 -2.60
N TYR A 222 9.54 4.49 -1.91
CA TYR A 222 8.45 4.02 -1.06
C TYR A 222 7.14 3.95 -1.86
N SER A 223 6.38 2.87 -1.71
CA SER A 223 5.11 2.67 -2.42
C SER A 223 4.18 1.70 -1.68
N ASP A 224 2.92 1.62 -2.14
CA ASP A 224 1.94 0.61 -1.68
C ASP A 224 1.79 0.56 -0.15
N LEU A 225 1.53 1.72 0.45
CA LEU A 225 1.21 1.77 1.87
C LEU A 225 -0.16 1.12 2.09
N LYS A 226 -0.17 0.10 2.92
CA LYS A 226 -1.38 -0.58 3.37
C LYS A 226 -1.49 -0.49 4.88
N VAL A 227 -2.69 -0.29 5.39
CA VAL A 227 -3.00 -0.35 6.82
C VAL A 227 -3.96 -1.49 7.09
N TYR A 228 -3.60 -2.32 8.05
CA TYR A 228 -4.49 -3.29 8.68
C TYR A 228 -4.98 -2.67 10.00
N LYS A 229 -6.28 -2.37 10.06
CA LYS A 229 -6.94 -1.64 11.16
C LYS A 229 -7.15 -2.50 12.42
N SER A 230 -6.11 -3.20 12.87
CA SER A 230 -6.05 -3.80 14.20
C SER A 230 -5.89 -2.74 15.30
N ASP A 231 -5.94 -3.15 16.56
CA ASP A 231 -5.61 -2.31 17.72
C ASP A 231 -4.39 -2.90 18.44
N PRO A 232 -3.17 -2.35 18.26
CA PRO A 232 -2.81 -1.18 17.44
C PRO A 232 -2.78 -1.49 15.92
N PRO A 233 -2.90 -0.48 15.04
CA PRO A 233 -2.89 -0.68 13.61
C PRO A 233 -1.51 -1.11 13.10
N ARG A 234 -1.50 -2.04 12.15
CA ARG A 234 -0.29 -2.50 11.46
C ARG A 234 -0.20 -1.84 10.08
N TYR A 235 1.00 -1.44 9.69
CA TYR A 235 1.23 -0.87 8.36
C TYR A 235 2.18 -1.77 7.57
N PHE A 236 1.93 -1.89 6.28
CA PHE A 236 2.80 -2.58 5.35
C PHE A 236 3.25 -1.58 4.29
N LEU A 237 4.55 -1.49 4.07
CA LEU A 237 5.14 -0.50 3.16
C LEU A 237 6.13 -1.18 2.24
N ASN A 238 6.06 -0.90 0.94
CA ASN A 238 7.09 -1.35 0.01
C ASN A 238 8.24 -0.34 -0.02
N VAL A 239 9.45 -0.85 0.22
CA VAL A 239 10.73 -0.14 0.12
C VAL A 239 11.49 -0.71 -1.08
N ASP A 240 11.61 0.10 -2.13
CA ASP A 240 11.95 -0.32 -3.49
C ASP A 240 11.06 -1.47 -3.98
N ASP A 241 11.57 -2.69 -3.94
CA ASP A 241 10.91 -3.89 -4.43
C ASP A 241 10.69 -4.95 -3.33
N ARG A 242 10.78 -4.55 -2.06
CA ARG A 242 10.61 -5.43 -0.90
C ARG A 242 9.62 -4.83 0.07
N ARG A 243 8.81 -5.66 0.72
CA ARG A 243 7.81 -5.21 1.70
C ARG A 243 8.37 -5.29 3.11
N ILE A 244 8.06 -4.28 3.93
CA ILE A 244 8.29 -4.28 5.38
C ILE A 244 6.96 -4.14 6.11
N GLU A 245 6.88 -4.74 7.29
CA GLU A 245 5.81 -4.51 8.26
C GLU A 245 6.26 -3.47 9.30
N ILE A 246 5.35 -2.59 9.70
CA ILE A 246 5.54 -1.55 10.70
C ILE A 246 4.46 -1.74 11.76
N ALA A 247 4.90 -1.86 13.02
CA ALA A 247 4.05 -2.37 14.11
C ALA A 247 2.99 -1.37 14.59
N ASN A 248 3.19 -0.06 14.37
CA ASN A 248 2.31 0.99 14.87
C ASN A 248 2.53 2.31 14.12
N THR A 249 1.69 3.31 14.41
CA THR A 249 1.75 4.63 13.77
C THR A 249 3.02 5.41 14.10
N GLU A 250 3.55 5.31 15.31
CA GLU A 250 4.76 6.03 15.74
C GLU A 250 5.98 5.60 14.91
N ASP A 251 6.09 4.30 14.66
CA ASP A 251 7.16 3.73 13.85
C ASP A 251 7.04 4.12 12.36
N LEU A 252 5.84 4.38 11.85
CA LEU A 252 5.66 4.91 10.49
C LEU A 252 6.05 6.39 10.38
N MET A 253 5.74 7.19 11.40
CA MET A 253 5.92 8.65 11.38
C MET A 253 7.39 9.10 11.36
N THR A 254 8.33 8.21 11.70
CA THR A 254 9.76 8.57 11.75
C THR A 254 10.60 7.70 10.80
N HIS A 255 11.33 8.35 9.89
CA HIS A 255 12.16 7.63 8.93
C HIS A 255 13.20 6.72 9.59
N LYS A 256 13.72 7.08 10.77
CA LYS A 256 14.65 6.22 11.53
C LYS A 256 14.06 4.85 11.88
N LYS A 257 12.76 4.79 12.18
CA LYS A 257 12.06 3.53 12.49
C LYS A 257 11.83 2.70 11.23
N ILE A 258 11.66 3.36 10.07
CA ILE A 258 11.68 2.68 8.77
C ILE A 258 13.05 2.05 8.48
N ILE A 259 14.15 2.77 8.76
CA ILE A 259 15.51 2.21 8.64
C ILE A 259 15.66 0.98 9.53
N GLN A 260 15.20 1.07 10.79
CA GLN A 260 15.23 -0.05 11.73
C GLN A 260 14.47 -1.26 11.19
N ALA A 261 13.23 -1.07 10.71
CA ALA A 261 12.46 -2.14 10.10
C ALA A 261 13.14 -2.75 8.85
N CYS A 262 13.78 -1.93 8.02
CA CYS A 262 14.56 -2.42 6.86
C CYS A 262 15.79 -3.25 7.29
N LEU A 263 16.47 -2.84 8.37
CA LEU A 263 17.61 -3.60 8.90
C LEU A 263 17.15 -4.93 9.49
N GLU A 264 16.07 -4.94 10.28
CA GLU A 264 15.56 -6.14 10.95
C GLU A 264 14.95 -7.15 9.98
N GLN A 265 14.16 -6.69 9.00
CA GLN A 265 13.40 -7.57 8.12
C GLN A 265 14.11 -7.84 6.79
N LEU A 266 14.87 -6.87 6.26
CA LEU A 266 15.49 -6.97 4.93
C LEU A 266 17.01 -7.04 4.96
N ASN A 267 17.64 -6.93 6.14
CA ASN A 267 19.11 -6.82 6.30
C ASN A 267 19.73 -5.76 5.39
N THR A 268 19.01 -4.66 5.14
CA THR A 268 19.40 -3.62 4.19
C THR A 268 19.45 -2.26 4.88
N GLY A 269 20.62 -1.62 4.85
CA GLY A 269 20.79 -0.25 5.36
C GLY A 269 20.38 0.79 4.32
N ILE A 270 19.64 1.82 4.77
CA ILE A 270 19.25 2.96 3.94
C ILE A 270 19.63 4.27 4.64
N MET A 271 19.94 5.31 3.87
CA MET A 271 20.32 6.61 4.41
C MET A 271 19.13 7.33 5.02
N ASN A 272 19.35 8.07 6.12
CA ASN A 272 18.27 8.77 6.80
C ASN A 272 17.82 10.03 6.06
N MET A 273 16.52 10.11 5.79
CA MET A 273 15.85 11.27 5.22
C MET A 273 15.58 12.34 6.28
N SER A 274 15.46 13.61 5.87
CA SER A 274 15.01 14.67 6.77
C SER A 274 13.56 14.48 7.20
N SER A 275 13.16 14.97 8.37
CA SER A 275 11.77 14.83 8.85
C SER A 275 10.76 15.50 7.91
N ALA A 276 11.10 16.64 7.32
CA ALA A 276 10.20 17.35 6.40
C ALA A 276 9.94 16.55 5.11
N GLU A 277 10.98 15.97 4.53
CA GLU A 277 10.89 15.15 3.32
C GLU A 277 10.16 13.82 3.60
N TRP A 278 10.37 13.22 4.77
CA TRP A 278 9.63 12.02 5.17
C TRP A 278 8.15 12.31 5.39
N ASN A 279 7.81 13.43 6.03
CA ASN A 279 6.43 13.87 6.22
C ASN A 279 5.70 14.03 4.89
N GLN A 280 6.35 14.62 3.90
CA GLN A 280 5.78 14.73 2.55
C GLN A 280 5.62 13.35 1.89
N THR A 281 6.60 12.47 2.05
CA THR A 281 6.60 11.12 1.47
C THR A 281 5.44 10.28 2.00
N TYR A 282 5.32 10.11 3.32
CA TYR A 282 4.24 9.29 3.86
C TYR A 282 2.87 9.96 3.65
N SER A 283 2.76 11.29 3.65
CA SER A 283 1.49 11.97 3.36
C SER A 283 0.98 11.62 1.96
N SER A 284 1.85 11.61 0.94
CA SER A 284 1.49 11.17 -0.41
C SER A 284 1.11 9.69 -0.46
N LEU A 285 1.76 8.84 0.34
CA LEU A 285 1.37 7.43 0.47
C LEU A 285 -0.04 7.26 1.08
N PHE A 286 -0.42 8.11 2.04
CA PHE A 286 -1.76 8.09 2.64
C PHE A 286 -2.88 8.48 1.66
N GLU A 287 -2.59 9.29 0.62
CA GLU A 287 -3.58 9.65 -0.41
C GLU A 287 -4.05 8.43 -1.22
N SER A 288 -3.23 7.38 -1.29
CA SER A 288 -3.50 6.15 -2.05
C SER A 288 -3.51 4.89 -1.17
N ILE A 289 -3.73 5.05 0.14
CA ILE A 289 -3.63 3.96 1.11
C ILE A 289 -4.69 2.87 0.87
N SER A 290 -4.26 1.61 0.95
CA SER A 290 -5.17 0.46 1.04
C SER A 290 -5.52 0.20 2.50
N ILE A 291 -6.82 0.08 2.82
CA ILE A 291 -7.30 -0.18 4.18
C ILE A 291 -7.95 -1.56 4.22
N ASP A 292 -7.39 -2.42 5.06
CA ASP A 292 -7.97 -3.73 5.37
C ASP A 292 -8.38 -3.76 6.84
N TYR A 293 -9.48 -4.45 7.11
CA TYR A 293 -10.04 -4.58 8.44
C TYR A 293 -9.84 -6.01 8.94
N PRO A 294 -9.46 -6.20 10.21
CA PRO A 294 -9.51 -7.51 10.82
C PRO A 294 -10.94 -8.06 10.80
N PRO A 295 -11.12 -9.40 10.80
CA PRO A 295 -12.37 -10.00 11.24
C PRO A 295 -12.81 -9.39 12.57
N GLU A 296 -14.10 -9.13 12.75
CA GLU A 296 -14.62 -8.41 13.92
C GLU A 296 -14.22 -9.10 15.23
N GLU A 297 -14.27 -10.44 15.24
CA GLU A 297 -13.91 -11.35 16.35
C GLU A 297 -12.50 -11.08 16.92
N VAL A 298 -11.51 -10.81 16.05
CA VAL A 298 -10.12 -10.56 16.50
C VAL A 298 -9.84 -9.10 16.83
N THR A 299 -10.87 -8.24 16.76
CA THR A 299 -10.76 -6.87 17.25
C THR A 299 -11.06 -6.85 18.74
N LYS A 300 -10.46 -5.89 19.44
CA LYS A 300 -10.76 -5.61 20.86
C LYS A 300 -12.23 -5.34 21.14
N LYS A 301 -12.98 -4.87 20.14
CA LYS A 301 -14.44 -4.71 20.22
C LYS A 301 -15.17 -6.05 20.11
N GLY A 302 -14.75 -6.90 19.18
CA GLY A 302 -15.27 -8.26 19.05
C GLY A 302 -15.02 -9.10 20.30
N GLU A 303 -13.80 -9.09 20.82
CA GLU A 303 -13.46 -9.75 22.08
C GLU A 303 -14.33 -9.24 23.24
N PHE A 304 -14.57 -7.91 23.33
CA PHE A 304 -15.49 -7.36 24.33
C PHE A 304 -16.93 -7.84 24.14
N LYS A 305 -17.40 -7.91 22.89
CA LYS A 305 -18.74 -8.40 22.53
C LYS A 305 -18.92 -9.85 22.96
N GLU A 306 -17.98 -10.72 22.62
CA GLU A 306 -18.00 -12.15 22.99
C GLU A 306 -18.04 -12.32 24.51
N LEU A 307 -17.18 -11.59 25.25
CA LEU A 307 -17.17 -11.65 26.71
C LEU A 307 -18.43 -11.07 27.35
N LEU A 308 -19.04 -10.05 26.74
CA LEU A 308 -20.32 -9.51 27.20
C LEU A 308 -21.45 -10.52 26.97
N GLU A 309 -21.48 -11.16 25.80
CA GLU A 309 -22.43 -12.23 25.48
C GLU A 309 -22.24 -13.42 26.43
N GLU A 310 -21.02 -13.86 26.68
CA GLU A 310 -20.70 -14.91 27.66
C GLU A 310 -21.21 -14.54 29.07
N PHE A 311 -20.96 -13.31 29.51
CA PHE A 311 -21.42 -12.81 30.79
C PHE A 311 -22.96 -12.73 30.90
N CYS A 312 -23.63 -12.39 29.81
CA CYS A 312 -25.09 -12.25 29.77
C CYS A 312 -25.83 -13.58 29.56
N LEU A 313 -25.23 -14.55 28.88
CA LEU A 313 -25.91 -15.77 28.40
C LEU A 313 -25.43 -17.05 29.09
N HIS A 314 -24.15 -17.13 29.49
CA HIS A 314 -23.56 -18.38 29.97
C HIS A 314 -23.31 -18.44 31.48
N GLN A 315 -23.48 -17.33 32.20
CA GLN A 315 -23.46 -17.33 33.67
C GLN A 315 -24.80 -17.77 34.27
N GLY A 316 -25.12 -19.06 34.10
CA GLY A 316 -26.23 -19.81 34.73
C GLY A 316 -27.45 -18.98 35.12
N GLU A 317 -28.49 -19.00 34.26
CA GLU A 317 -29.76 -18.26 34.37
C GLU A 317 -30.05 -17.74 35.78
N ALA A 318 -29.94 -16.42 35.98
CA ALA A 318 -30.49 -15.80 37.18
C ALA A 318 -32.01 -16.03 37.18
N LEU A 319 -32.48 -16.84 38.13
CA LEU A 319 -33.90 -17.15 38.27
C LEU A 319 -34.66 -15.98 38.86
N THR A 320 -33.96 -15.14 39.64
CA THR A 320 -34.54 -13.94 40.24
C THR A 320 -33.59 -12.76 40.16
N ILE A 321 -34.14 -11.55 40.17
CA ILE A 321 -33.35 -10.31 40.23
C ILE A 321 -32.41 -10.24 41.45
N ALA A 322 -32.66 -11.03 42.50
CA ALA A 322 -31.78 -11.09 43.66
C ALA A 322 -30.43 -11.78 43.35
N ASP A 323 -30.35 -12.56 42.27
CA ASP A 323 -29.11 -13.24 41.86
C ASP A 323 -28.05 -12.28 41.33
N ILE A 324 -28.42 -11.00 41.10
CA ILE A 324 -27.45 -9.91 40.86
C ILE A 324 -26.45 -9.79 42.02
N PHE A 325 -26.85 -10.08 43.26
CA PHE A 325 -25.91 -10.09 44.40
C PHE A 325 -24.89 -11.23 44.35
N LEU A 326 -25.12 -12.23 43.50
CA LEU A 326 -24.20 -13.33 43.22
C LEU A 326 -23.29 -13.02 42.02
N GLY A 327 -23.34 -11.79 41.49
CA GLY A 327 -22.55 -11.34 40.35
C GLY A 327 -23.10 -11.80 38.99
N LYS A 328 -24.34 -12.28 38.95
CA LYS A 328 -25.00 -12.73 37.71
C LYS A 328 -25.72 -11.59 37.00
N SER A 329 -25.89 -11.74 35.70
CA SER A 329 -26.81 -10.95 34.88
C SER A 329 -28.23 -11.51 35.01
N TYR A 330 -29.25 -10.64 34.99
CA TYR A 330 -30.66 -10.99 35.11
C TYR A 330 -31.46 -10.43 33.94
N THR A 331 -32.26 -11.26 33.27
CA THR A 331 -33.02 -10.86 32.08
C THR A 331 -34.52 -10.86 32.39
N GLU A 332 -35.20 -9.75 32.09
CA GLU A 332 -36.63 -9.53 32.33
C GLU A 332 -37.17 -8.56 31.26
N ASP A 333 -38.36 -8.82 30.72
CA ASP A 333 -39.06 -7.96 29.74
C ASP A 333 -38.21 -7.51 28.53
N GLY A 334 -37.37 -8.42 28.00
CA GLY A 334 -36.52 -8.13 26.82
C GLY A 334 -35.29 -7.28 27.13
N PHE A 335 -34.92 -7.13 28.41
CA PHE A 335 -33.72 -6.42 28.84
C PHE A 335 -32.88 -7.25 29.80
N THR A 336 -31.57 -7.14 29.69
CA THR A 336 -30.60 -7.75 30.60
C THR A 336 -30.01 -6.70 31.52
N TYR A 337 -30.03 -7.00 32.82
CA TYR A 337 -29.60 -6.15 33.91
C TYR A 337 -28.38 -6.76 34.62
N PHE A 338 -27.37 -5.95 34.89
CA PHE A 338 -26.19 -6.40 35.63
C PHE A 338 -25.51 -5.24 36.36
N ALA A 339 -24.67 -5.56 37.35
CA ALA A 339 -23.80 -4.58 37.97
C ALA A 339 -22.49 -4.45 37.17
N LEU A 340 -22.09 -3.21 36.85
CA LEU A 340 -20.86 -2.94 36.09
C LEU A 340 -19.62 -3.53 36.75
N LYS A 341 -19.59 -3.59 38.09
CA LYS A 341 -18.49 -4.18 38.83
C LYS A 341 -18.28 -5.65 38.43
N ASP A 342 -19.36 -6.42 38.32
CA ASP A 342 -19.29 -7.85 38.06
C ASP A 342 -18.90 -8.14 36.60
N LEU A 343 -19.38 -7.31 35.66
CA LEU A 343 -18.90 -7.33 34.27
C LEU A 343 -17.40 -7.03 34.21
N MET A 344 -16.92 -5.98 34.89
CA MET A 344 -15.49 -5.65 34.91
C MET A 344 -14.64 -6.78 35.54
N ASP A 345 -15.16 -7.44 36.58
CA ASP A 345 -14.50 -8.58 37.21
C ASP A 345 -14.52 -9.83 36.32
N HIS A 346 -15.53 -9.99 35.45
CA HIS A 346 -15.57 -11.03 34.41
C HIS A 346 -14.55 -10.75 33.29
N LEU A 347 -14.55 -9.55 32.72
CA LEU A 347 -13.59 -9.12 31.70
C LEU A 347 -12.14 -9.35 32.18
N LYS A 348 -11.83 -8.94 33.42
CA LYS A 348 -10.50 -9.12 34.00
C LYS A 348 -10.11 -10.59 34.19
N ARG A 349 -11.07 -11.47 34.50
CA ARG A 349 -10.82 -12.92 34.63
C ARG A 349 -10.46 -13.57 33.30
N ASN A 350 -10.99 -13.03 32.20
CA ASN A 350 -10.70 -13.44 30.83
C ASN A 350 -9.55 -12.61 30.18
N ASP A 351 -8.64 -12.07 30.99
CA ASP A 351 -7.48 -11.24 30.59
C ASP A 351 -7.79 -9.96 29.77
N PHE A 352 -9.06 -9.60 29.62
CA PHE A 352 -9.49 -8.36 28.97
C PHE A 352 -9.34 -7.16 29.92
N LYS A 353 -8.24 -6.41 29.77
CA LYS A 353 -7.87 -5.29 30.66
C LYS A 353 -8.19 -3.94 30.04
N GLU A 354 -9.43 -3.50 30.21
CA GLU A 354 -9.86 -2.17 29.78
C GLU A 354 -10.29 -1.23 30.89
N THR A 355 -10.29 0.06 30.57
CA THR A 355 -10.70 1.10 31.50
C THR A 355 -12.23 1.13 31.63
N ARG A 356 -12.74 1.46 32.82
CA ARG A 356 -14.19 1.64 33.04
C ARG A 356 -14.82 2.62 32.03
N PRO A 357 -14.23 3.80 31.74
CA PRO A 357 -14.76 4.70 30.71
C PRO A 357 -14.90 4.03 29.35
N TRP A 358 -13.90 3.26 28.90
CA TRP A 358 -13.94 2.56 27.62
C TRP A 358 -15.12 1.58 27.57
N VAL A 359 -15.25 0.72 28.59
CA VAL A 359 -16.34 -0.27 28.69
C VAL A 359 -17.71 0.41 28.71
N THR A 360 -17.88 1.44 29.54
CA THR A 360 -19.17 2.16 29.62
C THR A 360 -19.52 2.89 28.33
N MET A 361 -18.54 3.34 27.55
CA MET A 361 -18.77 3.96 26.26
C MET A 361 -19.21 2.92 25.22
N ARG A 362 -18.57 1.74 25.19
CA ARG A 362 -18.98 0.65 24.30
C ARG A 362 -20.39 0.16 24.60
N LEU A 363 -20.72 -0.04 25.88
CA LEU A 363 -22.08 -0.39 26.30
C LEU A 363 -23.11 0.62 25.77
N LYS A 364 -22.85 1.92 25.88
CA LYS A 364 -23.76 2.97 25.39
C LYS A 364 -23.84 3.03 23.87
N GLU A 365 -22.71 3.02 23.18
CA GLU A 365 -22.67 3.19 21.72
C GLU A 365 -23.15 1.96 20.94
N GLU A 366 -22.85 0.76 21.43
CA GLU A 366 -23.05 -0.49 20.67
C GLU A 366 -24.25 -1.29 21.17
N TYR A 367 -24.66 -1.11 22.44
CA TYR A 367 -25.76 -1.85 23.07
C TYR A 367 -26.89 -0.97 23.61
N ASP A 368 -26.87 0.34 23.31
CA ASP A 368 -27.89 1.31 23.74
C ASP A 368 -28.12 1.24 25.26
N ALA A 369 -27.02 1.09 26.02
CA ALA A 369 -27.10 0.80 27.44
C ALA A 369 -27.48 2.01 28.29
N ASP A 370 -28.39 1.78 29.23
CA ASP A 370 -28.78 2.74 30.26
C ASP A 370 -28.25 2.33 31.63
N ASP A 371 -28.04 3.30 32.52
CA ASP A 371 -27.81 3.05 33.93
C ASP A 371 -29.00 3.50 34.79
N LEU A 372 -29.37 2.68 35.77
CA LEU A 372 -30.53 2.91 36.63
C LEU A 372 -30.29 2.45 38.05
N ILE A 373 -31.15 2.86 38.98
CA ILE A 373 -31.12 2.42 40.37
C ILE A 373 -32.41 1.64 40.66
N ARG A 374 -32.27 0.37 41.04
CA ARG A 374 -33.40 -0.50 41.42
C ARG A 374 -33.25 -0.93 42.88
N THR A 375 -34.35 -0.96 43.63
CA THR A 375 -34.37 -1.48 45.00
C THR A 375 -34.67 -2.97 44.95
N ILE A 376 -33.71 -3.80 45.42
CA ILE A 376 -33.81 -5.26 45.45
C ILE A 376 -33.62 -5.69 46.90
N LYS A 377 -34.59 -6.44 47.48
CA LYS A 377 -34.55 -6.89 48.89
C LYS A 377 -34.13 -5.77 49.87
N ASN A 378 -34.80 -4.61 49.82
CA ASN A 378 -34.51 -3.40 50.61
C ASN A 378 -33.13 -2.74 50.41
N THR A 379 -32.36 -3.14 49.39
CA THR A 379 -31.07 -2.54 49.06
C THR A 379 -31.16 -1.81 47.72
N ARG A 380 -30.70 -0.56 47.65
CA ARG A 380 -30.61 0.19 46.38
C ARG A 380 -29.33 -0.21 45.65
N VAL A 381 -29.47 -0.72 44.43
CA VAL A 381 -28.34 -1.17 43.60
C VAL A 381 -28.36 -0.38 42.29
N ARG A 382 -27.18 0.08 41.85
CA ARG A 382 -27.00 0.69 40.53
C ARG A 382 -26.72 -0.41 39.51
N LEU A 383 -27.53 -0.47 38.48
CA LEU A 383 -27.50 -1.49 37.44
C LEU A 383 -27.31 -0.83 36.08
N TRP A 384 -26.69 -1.58 35.19
CA TRP A 384 -26.70 -1.32 33.77
C TRP A 384 -27.76 -2.18 33.12
N LYS A 385 -28.42 -1.62 32.11
CA LYS A 385 -29.51 -2.20 31.36
C LYS A 385 -29.15 -2.18 29.89
N ILE A 386 -29.15 -3.34 29.25
CA ILE A 386 -29.01 -3.50 27.79
C ILE A 386 -30.22 -4.26 27.25
N LYS A 387 -30.48 -4.16 25.94
CA LYS A 387 -31.45 -5.06 25.29
C LYS A 387 -30.97 -6.50 25.46
N GLN A 388 -31.92 -7.41 25.68
CA GLN A 388 -31.63 -8.83 25.81
C GLN A 388 -30.87 -9.31 24.58
N LEU A 389 -29.74 -9.95 24.83
CA LEU A 389 -28.97 -10.62 23.78
C LEU A 389 -29.64 -11.96 23.49
N THR A 390 -29.73 -12.34 22.21
CA THR A 390 -30.27 -13.62 21.76
C THR A 390 -29.17 -14.44 21.14
N ILE A 391 -29.13 -15.73 21.44
CA ILE A 391 -28.30 -16.69 20.70
C ILE A 391 -29.05 -16.96 19.40
N ASP A 392 -28.44 -16.70 18.24
CA ASP A 392 -28.94 -17.26 16.99
C ASP A 392 -28.75 -18.79 17.07
N GLU A 393 -29.84 -19.54 17.19
CA GLU A 393 -29.80 -21.00 17.15
C GLU A 393 -29.30 -21.44 15.76
N VAL A 394 -28.03 -21.82 15.67
CA VAL A 394 -27.51 -22.54 14.51
C VAL A 394 -28.08 -23.96 14.60
N GLU A 395 -29.06 -24.27 13.75
CA GLU A 395 -29.46 -25.65 13.48
C GLU A 395 -28.24 -26.39 12.89
N LEU A 396 -27.53 -27.11 13.75
CA LEU A 396 -26.50 -28.04 13.31
C LEU A 396 -27.23 -29.25 12.69
N GLU A 397 -27.22 -29.35 11.36
CA GLU A 397 -27.61 -30.59 10.68
C GLU A 397 -26.66 -31.70 11.14
N VAL A 398 -27.15 -32.59 12.01
CA VAL A 398 -26.43 -33.78 12.42
C VAL A 398 -26.37 -34.71 11.20
N PRO A 399 -25.18 -35.00 10.63
CA PRO A 399 -25.09 -35.91 9.49
C PRO A 399 -25.63 -37.28 9.91
N GLU A 400 -26.51 -37.87 9.11
CA GLU A 400 -27.00 -39.23 9.33
C GLU A 400 -25.80 -40.20 9.42
N MET A 401 -25.45 -40.61 10.64
CA MET A 401 -24.54 -41.72 10.84
C MET A 401 -25.23 -42.97 10.30
N LYS A 402 -24.83 -43.40 9.11
CA LYS A 402 -25.20 -44.73 8.59
C LYS A 402 -24.76 -45.75 9.62
N GLN A 403 -25.72 -46.38 10.28
CA GLN A 403 -25.49 -47.58 11.07
C GLN A 403 -24.80 -48.58 10.15
N GLN A 404 -23.53 -48.85 10.46
CA GLN A 404 -22.79 -49.92 9.85
C GLN A 404 -23.51 -51.20 10.27
N LYS A 405 -24.22 -51.83 9.32
CA LYS A 405 -24.74 -53.18 9.53
C LYS A 405 -23.52 -54.06 9.78
N ASP A 406 -23.40 -54.56 10.99
CA ASP A 406 -22.55 -55.70 11.28
C ASP A 406 -22.96 -56.82 10.31
N LEU A 407 -22.09 -57.09 9.36
CA LEU A 407 -22.13 -58.32 8.60
C LEU A 407 -21.66 -59.40 9.57
N GLU A 408 -22.63 -60.09 10.17
CA GLU A 408 -22.39 -61.44 10.71
C GLU A 408 -21.93 -62.30 9.53
N GLU A 409 -20.61 -62.40 9.35
CA GLU A 409 -20.01 -63.46 8.56
C GLU A 409 -20.15 -64.76 9.36
N ASP A 410 -21.12 -65.58 8.94
CA ASP A 410 -21.18 -67.00 9.25
C ASP A 410 -19.83 -67.64 8.90
N ILE A 411 -19.04 -67.99 9.92
CA ILE A 411 -17.87 -68.86 9.78
C ILE A 411 -18.37 -70.31 9.91
N PRO A 412 -18.36 -71.12 8.83
CA PRO A 412 -18.76 -72.53 8.92
C PRO A 412 -17.61 -73.37 9.50
N PHE A 413 -17.91 -74.03 10.63
CA PHE A 413 -17.26 -75.17 11.31
C PHE A 413 -15.75 -75.43 11.14
#